data_AF-A0A0M4Q9C7-F1
#
_entry.id   AF-A0A0M4Q9C7-F1
#
_cell.length_a   1.000
_cell.length_b   1.000
_cell.length_c   1.000
_cell.angle_alpha   90.00
_cell.angle_beta   90.00
_cell.angle_gamma   90.00
#
_symmetry.space_group_name_H-M   'P 1'
#
loop_
_entity.id
_entity.type
_entity.pdbx_description
1 polymer ?
#
loop_
_entity_poly.entity_id
_entity_poly.type
_entity_poly.pdbx_seq_one_letter_code
_entity_poly.pdbx_strand_id
1 'polypeptide(L)'
;MTTTPATTHTTDRSRALDLARHYPGRRVGHVAAQQRRAGFPDRNWRLGADGEQRTAHLLTALTGRTRRDRLLGRPPAWQVLHSVPLDGGAADLDHVLIGPPGICVVDTRHHRGRSLLLDGERLVVAGTATDAVPRARAEAQRVRELLLPRLGAAAASTPVRPVIALVGAPLRVRRWPDDVVVATEGALVYALRGLTPVLGSREVERIHAVARRPESWE
;
A
#
# COMPACT_ATOMS: atom_id res chain seq x y z
N MET A 1 15.89 2.59 -53.58
CA MET A 1 14.65 2.66 -52.76
C MET A 1 14.94 1.98 -51.43
N THR A 2 15.33 2.76 -50.43
CA THR A 2 15.62 2.30 -49.06
C THR A 2 14.36 2.54 -48.21
N THR A 3 13.69 1.46 -47.83
CA THR A 3 12.56 1.49 -46.91
C THR A 3 13.07 1.52 -45.47
N THR A 4 12.87 2.64 -44.78
CA THR A 4 13.09 2.79 -43.33
C THR A 4 11.99 2.01 -42.59
N PRO A 5 12.31 1.17 -41.59
CA PRO A 5 11.29 0.52 -40.79
C PRO A 5 10.67 1.54 -39.82
N ALA A 6 9.35 1.64 -39.85
CA ALA A 6 8.58 2.45 -38.91
C ALA A 6 8.73 1.87 -37.49
N THR A 7 9.33 2.64 -36.59
CA THR A 7 9.34 2.36 -35.16
C THR A 7 7.93 2.57 -34.61
N THR A 8 7.21 1.47 -34.38
CA THR A 8 5.99 1.47 -33.59
C THR A 8 6.34 1.72 -32.13
N HIS A 9 6.36 2.99 -31.72
CA HIS A 9 6.30 3.35 -30.30
C HIS A 9 4.96 2.88 -29.75
N THR A 10 4.93 1.65 -29.20
CA THR A 10 3.85 1.23 -28.31
C THR A 10 3.93 2.14 -27.10
N THR A 11 3.09 3.16 -27.06
CA THR A 11 2.94 4.01 -25.89
C THR A 11 2.47 3.11 -24.76
N ASP A 12 3.34 2.86 -23.78
CA ASP A 12 2.97 2.11 -22.61
C ASP A 12 1.85 2.88 -21.88
N ARG A 13 0.61 2.41 -22.05
CA ARG A 13 -0.58 3.02 -21.43
C ARG A 13 -0.49 3.01 -19.90
N SER A 14 0.44 2.26 -19.31
CA SER A 14 0.71 2.26 -17.87
C SER A 14 1.26 3.62 -17.40
N ARG A 15 2.10 4.30 -18.20
CA ARG A 15 2.70 5.61 -17.89
C ARG A 15 1.72 6.77 -17.92
N ALA A 16 0.65 6.65 -18.72
CA ALA A 16 -0.42 7.65 -18.77
C ALA A 16 -1.47 7.49 -17.66
N LEU A 17 -1.39 6.44 -16.83
CA LEU A 17 -2.45 6.10 -15.88
C LEU A 17 -2.21 6.74 -14.52
N ASP A 18 -3.13 7.63 -14.15
CA ASP A 18 -3.21 8.17 -12.79
C ASP A 18 -3.48 7.05 -11.76
N LEU A 19 -2.47 6.74 -10.94
CA LEU A 19 -2.51 5.65 -9.96
C LEU A 19 -3.59 5.86 -8.89
N ALA A 20 -4.07 7.10 -8.70
CA ALA A 20 -5.20 7.36 -7.80
C ALA A 20 -6.52 6.70 -8.28
N ARG A 21 -6.55 6.19 -9.51
CA ARG A 21 -7.69 5.44 -10.07
C ARG A 21 -7.58 3.92 -9.90
N HIS A 22 -6.45 3.43 -9.38
CA HIS A 22 -6.32 2.01 -9.08
C HIS A 22 -7.26 1.60 -7.95
N TYR A 23 -7.76 0.38 -8.06
CA TYR A 23 -8.63 -0.25 -7.06
C TYR A 23 -7.83 -1.29 -6.26
N PRO A 24 -8.18 -1.55 -4.99
CA PRO A 24 -7.49 -2.53 -4.15
C PRO A 24 -7.61 -3.96 -4.72
N GLY A 25 -6.56 -4.77 -4.58
CA GLY A 25 -6.55 -6.14 -5.10
C GLY A 25 -6.45 -6.23 -6.61
N ARG A 26 -6.08 -5.14 -7.32
CA ARG A 26 -6.05 -5.12 -8.79
C ARG A 26 -5.18 -6.24 -9.35
N ARG A 27 -3.93 -6.36 -8.90
CA ARG A 27 -3.01 -7.38 -9.42
C ARG A 27 -3.35 -8.77 -8.91
N VAL A 28 -3.57 -8.92 -7.62
CA VAL A 28 -3.92 -10.22 -7.01
C VAL A 28 -5.20 -10.80 -7.63
N GLY A 29 -6.20 -9.96 -7.92
CA GLY A 29 -7.40 -10.34 -8.66
C GLY A 29 -7.12 -10.77 -10.11
N HIS A 30 -6.24 -10.05 -10.81
CA HIS A 30 -5.79 -10.44 -12.16
C HIS A 30 -5.04 -11.78 -12.16
N VAL A 31 -4.12 -12.01 -11.22
CA VAL A 31 -3.39 -13.28 -11.07
C VAL A 31 -4.36 -14.42 -10.76
N ALA A 32 -5.32 -14.21 -9.86
CA ALA A 32 -6.36 -15.21 -9.58
C ALA A 32 -7.14 -15.59 -10.85
N ALA A 33 -7.51 -14.61 -11.68
CA ALA A 33 -8.21 -14.85 -12.93
C ALA A 33 -7.37 -15.61 -13.96
N GLN A 34 -6.07 -15.32 -14.05
CA GLN A 34 -5.13 -16.03 -14.92
C GLN A 34 -4.97 -17.49 -14.48
N GLN A 35 -4.76 -17.75 -13.18
CA GLN A 35 -4.64 -19.10 -12.64
C GLN A 35 -5.91 -19.94 -12.92
N ARG A 36 -7.10 -19.36 -12.70
CA ARG A 36 -8.37 -20.03 -13.05
C ARG A 36 -8.46 -20.39 -14.53
N ARG A 37 -8.10 -19.46 -15.43
CA ARG A 37 -8.12 -19.71 -16.89
C ARG A 37 -7.15 -20.82 -17.30
N ALA A 38 -6.03 -20.94 -16.57
CA ALA A 38 -5.05 -21.99 -16.77
C ALA A 38 -5.38 -23.31 -16.03
N GLY A 39 -6.52 -23.39 -15.34
CA GLY A 39 -6.96 -24.59 -14.61
C GLY A 39 -6.24 -24.82 -13.27
N PHE A 40 -5.48 -23.86 -12.76
CA PHE A 40 -4.79 -23.96 -11.48
C PHE A 40 -5.64 -23.44 -10.32
N PRO A 41 -5.44 -23.96 -9.09
CA PRO A 41 -6.11 -23.44 -7.90
C PRO A 41 -5.81 -21.95 -7.66
N ASP A 42 -6.86 -21.15 -7.47
CA ASP A 42 -6.76 -19.69 -7.33
C ASP A 42 -7.18 -19.19 -5.93
N ARG A 43 -7.59 -20.10 -5.05
CA ARG A 43 -8.23 -19.79 -3.77
C ARG A 43 -7.39 -18.85 -2.89
N ASN A 44 -6.08 -19.08 -2.83
CA ASN A 44 -5.17 -18.25 -2.02
C ASN A 44 -5.06 -16.83 -2.59
N TRP A 45 -5.04 -16.68 -3.92
CA TRP A 45 -5.04 -15.38 -4.58
C TRP A 45 -6.36 -14.65 -4.33
N ARG A 46 -7.50 -15.34 -4.45
CA ARG A 46 -8.80 -14.73 -4.10
C ARG A 46 -8.86 -14.29 -2.63
N LEU A 47 -8.35 -15.10 -1.71
CA LEU A 47 -8.29 -14.74 -0.30
C LEU A 47 -7.44 -13.47 -0.07
N GLY A 48 -6.32 -13.34 -0.79
CA GLY A 48 -5.49 -12.13 -0.80
C GLY A 48 -6.28 -10.90 -1.28
N ALA A 49 -6.95 -11.00 -2.44
CA ALA A 49 -7.76 -9.91 -2.99
C ALA A 49 -8.90 -9.48 -2.04
N ASP A 50 -9.60 -10.46 -1.42
CA ASP A 50 -10.62 -10.18 -0.40
C ASP A 50 -10.02 -9.43 0.80
N GLY A 51 -8.77 -9.78 1.15
CA GLY A 51 -8.00 -9.11 2.19
C GLY A 51 -7.78 -7.64 1.86
N GLU A 52 -7.17 -7.35 0.71
CA GLU A 52 -6.87 -5.98 0.27
C GLU A 52 -8.14 -5.14 0.15
N GLN A 53 -9.25 -5.70 -0.33
CA GLN A 53 -10.54 -5.01 -0.37
C GLN A 53 -11.04 -4.65 1.02
N ARG A 54 -10.90 -5.56 1.98
CA ARG A 54 -11.31 -5.34 3.37
C ARG A 54 -10.44 -4.30 4.05
N THR A 55 -9.12 -4.34 3.87
CA THR A 55 -8.21 -3.29 4.34
C THR A 55 -8.58 -1.94 3.74
N ALA A 56 -8.75 -1.86 2.41
CA ALA A 56 -9.15 -0.63 1.74
C ALA A 56 -10.47 -0.07 2.27
N HIS A 57 -11.46 -0.93 2.56
CA HIS A 57 -12.71 -0.51 3.19
C HIS A 57 -12.48 0.15 4.56
N LEU A 58 -11.62 -0.42 5.41
CA LEU A 58 -11.27 0.18 6.71
C LEU A 58 -10.60 1.55 6.53
N LEU A 59 -9.73 1.69 5.54
CA LEU A 59 -9.01 2.93 5.26
C LEU A 59 -9.93 4.08 4.80
N THR A 60 -11.15 3.79 4.33
CA THR A 60 -12.14 4.84 3.99
C THR A 60 -12.49 5.74 5.17
N ALA A 61 -12.36 5.23 6.41
CA ALA A 61 -12.55 6.02 7.63
C ALA A 61 -11.49 7.12 7.81
N LEU A 62 -10.35 7.03 7.11
CA LEU A 62 -9.28 8.04 7.11
C LEU A 62 -9.39 8.98 5.91
N THR A 63 -9.75 8.44 4.75
CA THR A 63 -9.71 9.14 3.46
C THR A 63 -11.03 9.84 3.11
N GLY A 64 -12.05 9.74 3.95
CA GLY A 64 -13.29 10.50 3.79
C GLY A 64 -13.12 11.99 4.10
N ARG A 65 -13.66 12.87 3.24
CA ARG A 65 -13.71 14.32 3.52
C ARG A 65 -14.60 14.61 4.72
N THR A 66 -14.06 15.30 5.72
CA THR A 66 -14.82 15.83 6.85
C THR A 66 -15.76 16.96 6.39
N ARG A 67 -16.68 17.38 7.26
CA ARG A 67 -17.52 18.58 6.98
C ARG A 67 -16.66 19.82 6.73
N ARG A 68 -15.58 19.97 7.48
CA ARG A 68 -14.63 21.09 7.34
C ARG A 68 -13.91 21.04 6.00
N ASP A 69 -13.48 19.86 5.56
CA ASP A 69 -12.81 19.71 4.26
C ASP A 69 -13.74 20.12 3.12
N ARG A 70 -15.02 19.72 3.19
CA ARG A 70 -16.03 20.10 2.19
C ARG A 70 -16.28 21.61 2.19
N LEU A 71 -16.44 22.21 3.37
CA LEU A 71 -16.65 23.66 3.51
C LEU A 71 -15.48 24.48 2.94
N LEU A 72 -14.25 24.01 3.14
CA LEU A 72 -13.04 24.68 2.69
C LEU A 72 -12.57 24.27 1.29
N GLY A 73 -13.31 23.40 0.59
CA GLY A 73 -12.90 22.88 -0.72
C GLY A 73 -11.58 22.08 -0.70
N ARG A 74 -11.23 21.48 0.44
CA ARG A 74 -9.95 20.77 0.64
C ARG A 74 -10.06 19.26 0.38
N PRO A 75 -8.95 18.61 -0.03
CA PRO A 75 -8.87 17.16 0.02
C PRO A 75 -8.94 16.66 1.48
N PRO A 76 -9.27 15.38 1.69
CA PRO A 76 -9.18 14.78 3.01
C PRO A 76 -7.75 14.83 3.55
N ALA A 77 -7.61 14.81 4.88
CA ALA A 77 -6.30 14.84 5.54
C ALA A 77 -5.42 13.63 5.20
N TRP A 78 -6.04 12.52 4.81
CA TRP A 78 -5.37 11.32 4.29
C TRP A 78 -5.76 11.09 2.84
N GLN A 79 -4.80 10.69 2.02
CA GLN A 79 -4.99 10.21 0.65
C GLN A 79 -4.38 8.82 0.53
N VAL A 80 -4.92 8.00 -0.36
CA VAL A 80 -4.50 6.60 -0.54
C VAL A 80 -4.32 6.27 -2.02
N LEU A 81 -3.28 5.51 -2.32
CA LEU A 81 -3.07 4.84 -3.60
C LEU A 81 -3.15 3.34 -3.37
N HIS A 82 -3.85 2.61 -4.24
CA HIS A 82 -4.02 1.17 -4.15
C HIS A 82 -3.25 0.48 -5.28
N SER A 83 -2.74 -0.74 -5.03
CA SER A 83 -2.02 -1.56 -6.01
C SER A 83 -1.01 -0.73 -6.81
N VAL A 84 -0.09 -0.07 -6.09
CA VAL A 84 0.94 0.79 -6.66
C VAL A 84 2.02 -0.11 -7.27
N PRO A 85 2.26 -0.05 -8.59
CA PRO A 85 3.22 -0.92 -9.24
C PRO A 85 4.65 -0.58 -8.81
N LEU A 86 5.47 -1.61 -8.65
CA LEU A 86 6.91 -1.53 -8.44
C LEU A 86 7.63 -2.37 -9.50
N ASP A 87 8.89 -2.03 -9.76
CA ASP A 87 9.82 -2.79 -10.62
C ASP A 87 9.21 -3.09 -12.00
N GLY A 88 8.70 -2.05 -12.67
CA GLY A 88 8.07 -2.18 -13.99
C GLY A 88 6.77 -3.01 -13.98
N GLY A 89 6.12 -3.14 -12.83
CA GLY A 89 4.88 -3.93 -12.65
C GLY A 89 5.10 -5.39 -12.25
N ALA A 90 6.35 -5.80 -11.99
CA ALA A 90 6.67 -7.13 -11.48
C ALA A 90 6.28 -7.31 -10.00
N ALA A 91 6.10 -6.23 -9.26
CA ALA A 91 5.59 -6.20 -7.90
C ALA A 91 4.53 -5.09 -7.76
N ASP A 92 3.75 -5.12 -6.68
CA ASP A 92 2.88 -4.03 -6.30
C ASP A 92 2.80 -3.90 -4.78
N LEU A 93 2.59 -2.67 -4.32
CA LEU A 93 2.26 -2.36 -2.93
C LEU A 93 0.73 -2.32 -2.81
N ASP A 94 0.18 -3.04 -1.84
CA ASP A 94 -1.27 -3.11 -1.65
C ASP A 94 -1.86 -1.70 -1.47
N HIS A 95 -1.36 -0.95 -0.47
CA HIS A 95 -1.80 0.42 -0.22
C HIS A 95 -0.66 1.34 0.23
N VAL A 96 -0.62 2.56 -0.33
CA VAL A 96 0.24 3.65 0.12
C VAL A 96 -0.65 4.77 0.62
N LEU A 97 -0.65 5.01 1.92
CA LEU A 97 -1.32 6.17 2.52
C LEU A 97 -0.36 7.33 2.67
N ILE A 98 -0.86 8.54 2.41
CA ILE A 98 -0.16 9.79 2.60
C ILE A 98 -1.05 10.64 3.49
N GLY A 99 -0.55 11.01 4.67
CA GLY A 99 -1.34 11.73 5.66
C GLY A 99 -0.47 12.47 6.67
N PRO A 100 -1.07 12.95 7.76
CA PRO A 100 -0.36 13.74 8.77
C PRO A 100 0.93 13.10 9.29
N PRO A 101 1.03 11.78 9.56
CA PRO A 101 2.27 11.20 10.10
C PRO A 101 3.35 10.91 9.05
N GLY A 102 3.12 11.25 7.78
CA GLY A 102 3.99 10.91 6.66
C GLY A 102 3.35 9.92 5.69
N ILE A 103 4.17 9.04 5.13
CA ILE A 103 3.77 7.97 4.22
C ILE A 103 3.67 6.67 5.01
N CYS A 104 2.57 5.94 4.86
CA CYS A 104 2.41 4.60 5.44
C CYS A 104 2.24 3.58 4.31
N VAL A 105 3.11 2.58 4.28
CA VAL A 105 3.07 1.47 3.31
C VAL A 105 2.39 0.31 3.99
N VAL A 106 1.17 -0.02 3.56
CA VAL A 106 0.33 -1.04 4.19
C VAL A 106 0.35 -2.30 3.35
N ASP A 107 0.88 -3.38 3.93
CA ASP A 107 0.82 -4.74 3.43
C ASP A 107 -0.34 -5.48 4.09
N THR A 108 -1.20 -6.12 3.31
CA THR A 108 -2.40 -6.82 3.80
C THR A 108 -2.15 -8.31 3.91
N ARG A 109 -2.36 -8.86 5.11
CA ARG A 109 -2.24 -10.30 5.40
C ARG A 109 -3.57 -10.87 5.84
N HIS A 110 -4.24 -11.57 4.94
CA HIS A 110 -5.52 -12.21 5.22
C HIS A 110 -5.34 -13.68 5.62
N HIS A 111 -5.63 -13.97 6.89
CA HIS A 111 -5.49 -15.31 7.47
C HIS A 111 -6.81 -15.78 8.10
N ARG A 112 -7.77 -16.21 7.28
CA ARG A 112 -9.09 -16.66 7.79
C ARG A 112 -8.96 -17.86 8.73
N GLY A 113 -9.39 -17.69 9.98
CA GLY A 113 -9.53 -18.77 10.97
C GLY A 113 -8.21 -19.37 11.46
N ARG A 114 -7.10 -18.63 11.31
CA ARG A 114 -5.78 -19.06 11.81
C ARG A 114 -5.42 -18.30 13.08
N SER A 115 -4.54 -18.87 13.90
CA SER A 115 -3.92 -18.17 15.03
C SER A 115 -2.69 -17.41 14.55
N LEU A 116 -2.58 -16.13 14.93
CA LEU A 116 -1.42 -15.29 14.67
C LEU A 116 -0.69 -15.00 15.98
N LEU A 117 0.64 -15.13 15.97
CA LEU A 117 1.52 -14.71 17.05
C LEU A 117 2.57 -13.75 16.51
N LEU A 118 2.61 -12.53 17.03
CA LEU A 118 3.67 -11.57 16.75
C LEU A 118 4.75 -11.65 17.82
N ASP A 119 5.98 -11.90 17.37
CA ASP A 119 7.17 -12.03 18.20
C ASP A 119 8.33 -11.23 17.61
N GLY A 120 8.30 -9.92 17.82
CA GLY A 120 9.27 -8.98 17.28
C GLY A 120 9.30 -9.05 15.76
N GLU A 121 10.40 -9.57 15.21
CA GLU A 121 10.65 -9.69 13.78
C GLU A 121 9.89 -10.84 13.09
N ARG A 122 9.11 -11.63 13.85
CA ARG A 122 8.43 -12.81 13.32
C ARG A 122 6.93 -12.71 13.52
N LEU A 123 6.19 -12.75 12.42
CA LEU A 123 4.77 -13.07 12.43
C LEU A 123 4.63 -14.59 12.22
N VAL A 124 4.19 -15.30 13.24
CA VAL A 124 3.95 -16.75 13.20
C VAL A 124 2.48 -16.99 12.86
N VAL A 125 2.25 -17.73 11.77
CA VAL A 125 0.92 -18.08 11.25
C VAL A 125 0.73 -19.57 11.40
N ALA A 126 -0.22 -20.00 12.23
CA ALA A 126 -0.53 -21.42 12.46
C ALA A 126 0.72 -22.28 12.77
N GLY A 127 1.68 -21.74 13.54
CA GLY A 127 2.90 -22.43 13.95
C GLY A 127 4.12 -22.20 13.04
N THR A 128 3.94 -21.60 11.86
CA THR A 128 5.04 -21.32 10.92
C THR A 128 5.43 -19.85 10.97
N ALA A 129 6.71 -19.57 11.23
CA ALA A 129 7.24 -18.21 11.16
C ALA A 129 7.30 -17.72 9.71
N THR A 130 6.93 -16.46 9.49
CA THR A 130 6.96 -15.80 8.18
C THR A 130 7.96 -14.64 8.17
N ASP A 131 8.22 -14.11 6.99
CA ASP A 131 9.06 -12.94 6.72
C ASP A 131 8.26 -11.63 6.63
N ALA A 132 7.01 -11.60 7.10
CA ALA A 132 6.12 -10.45 6.92
C ALA A 132 6.69 -9.12 7.45
N VAL A 133 7.31 -9.14 8.64
CA VAL A 133 7.91 -7.95 9.27
C VAL A 133 9.12 -7.42 8.47
N PRO A 134 10.18 -8.23 8.21
CA PRO A 134 11.31 -7.74 7.41
C PRO A 134 10.90 -7.35 5.99
N ARG A 135 9.93 -8.04 5.39
CA ARG A 135 9.40 -7.67 4.06
C ARG A 135 8.70 -6.32 4.06
N ALA A 136 7.81 -6.05 5.01
CA ALA A 136 7.14 -4.76 5.12
C ALA A 136 8.17 -3.62 5.29
N ARG A 137 9.23 -3.85 6.09
CA ARG A 137 10.34 -2.91 6.24
C ARG A 137 11.07 -2.64 4.91
N ALA A 138 11.37 -3.69 4.15
CA ALA A 138 12.01 -3.57 2.85
C ALA A 138 11.13 -2.82 1.83
N GLU A 139 9.82 -3.08 1.82
CA GLU A 139 8.86 -2.35 0.97
C GLU A 139 8.81 -0.86 1.34
N ALA A 140 8.74 -0.51 2.63
CA ALA A 140 8.81 0.88 3.07
C ALA A 140 10.14 1.54 2.71
N GLN A 141 11.25 0.80 2.80
CA GLN A 141 12.56 1.30 2.37
C GLN A 141 12.61 1.55 0.86
N ARG A 142 12.04 0.66 0.06
CA ARG A 142 11.92 0.85 -1.39
C ARG A 142 11.09 2.08 -1.73
N VAL A 143 9.99 2.33 -1.01
CA VAL A 143 9.21 3.57 -1.16
C VAL A 143 10.05 4.81 -0.83
N ARG A 144 10.90 4.76 0.21
CA ARG A 144 11.81 5.88 0.51
C ARG A 144 12.74 6.19 -0.67
N GLU A 145 13.38 5.15 -1.20
CA GLU A 145 14.36 5.25 -2.28
C GLU A 145 13.76 5.76 -3.59
N LEU A 146 12.53 5.31 -3.92
CA LEU A 146 11.86 5.72 -5.14
C LEU A 146 11.20 7.09 -5.00
N LEU A 147 10.40 7.30 -3.95
CA LEU A 147 9.52 8.46 -3.89
C LEU A 147 10.21 9.71 -3.34
N LEU A 148 10.99 9.60 -2.25
CA LEU A 148 11.52 10.80 -1.57
C LEU A 148 12.41 11.68 -2.45
N PRO A 149 13.33 11.14 -3.30
CA PRO A 149 14.13 11.97 -4.20
C PRO A 149 13.30 12.85 -5.14
N ARG A 150 12.07 12.43 -5.47
CA ARG A 150 11.16 13.13 -6.38
C ARG A 150 10.34 14.23 -5.70
N LEU A 151 10.35 14.29 -4.37
CA LEU A 151 9.61 15.29 -3.60
C LEU A 151 10.42 16.57 -3.33
N GLY A 152 11.72 16.55 -3.62
CA GLY A 152 12.66 17.66 -3.36
C GLY A 152 13.11 17.75 -1.90
N ALA A 153 14.09 18.61 -1.64
CA ALA A 153 14.80 18.68 -0.36
C ALA A 153 13.88 18.90 0.87
N ALA A 154 12.82 19.69 0.71
CA ALA A 154 11.89 20.01 1.80
C ALA A 154 11.08 18.79 2.30
N ALA A 155 10.97 17.74 1.49
CA ALA A 155 10.23 16.52 1.84
C ALA A 155 11.13 15.29 1.98
N ALA A 156 12.46 15.46 1.90
CA ALA A 156 13.44 14.38 2.02
C ALA A 156 13.42 13.69 3.40
N SER A 157 12.97 14.38 4.44
CA SER A 157 12.81 13.86 5.81
C SER A 157 11.42 13.29 6.09
N THR A 158 10.54 13.19 5.08
CA THR A 158 9.19 12.65 5.27
C THR A 158 9.28 11.23 5.83
N PRO A 159 8.68 10.94 7.01
CA PRO A 159 8.66 9.58 7.52
C PRO A 159 7.91 8.67 6.57
N VAL A 160 8.53 7.54 6.24
CA VAL A 160 7.86 6.41 5.57
C VAL A 160 7.78 5.30 6.61
N ARG A 161 6.60 4.75 6.86
CA ARG A 161 6.37 3.75 7.92
C ARG A 161 5.80 2.47 7.32
N PRO A 162 6.41 1.31 7.59
CA PRO A 162 5.81 0.02 7.25
C PRO A 162 4.64 -0.30 8.18
N VAL A 163 3.58 -0.82 7.60
CA VAL A 163 2.35 -1.20 8.29
C VAL A 163 1.89 -2.57 7.79
N ILE A 164 1.57 -3.48 8.72
CA ILE A 164 0.98 -4.78 8.41
C ILE A 164 -0.45 -4.78 8.91
N ALA A 165 -1.41 -4.88 7.98
CA ALA A 165 -2.82 -5.03 8.26
C ALA A 165 -3.20 -6.52 8.29
N LEU A 166 -3.55 -7.02 9.47
CA LEU A 166 -3.98 -8.40 9.68
C LEU A 166 -5.50 -8.51 9.59
N VAL A 167 -5.95 -9.36 8.65
CA VAL A 167 -7.36 -9.54 8.29
C VAL A 167 -7.79 -10.98 8.59
N GLY A 168 -8.99 -11.16 9.13
CA GLY A 168 -9.63 -12.47 9.30
C GLY A 168 -9.10 -13.38 10.41
N ALA A 169 -8.18 -12.90 11.26
CA ALA A 169 -7.66 -13.65 12.40
C ALA A 169 -7.34 -12.78 13.62
N PRO A 170 -7.49 -13.32 14.84
CA PRO A 170 -7.01 -12.67 16.06
C PRO A 170 -5.49 -12.71 16.14
N LEU A 171 -4.91 -11.64 16.71
CA LEU A 171 -3.48 -11.53 16.96
C LEU A 171 -3.19 -11.67 18.46
N ARG A 172 -2.28 -12.59 18.81
CA ARG A 172 -1.58 -12.58 20.09
C ARG A 172 -0.22 -11.89 19.91
N VAL A 173 0.16 -11.02 20.83
CA VAL A 173 1.45 -10.34 20.80
C VAL A 173 2.31 -10.83 21.95
N ARG A 174 3.51 -11.29 21.64
CA ARG A 174 4.59 -11.55 22.60
C ARG A 174 5.56 -10.39 22.67
N ARG A 175 5.94 -9.84 21.52
CA ARG A 175 6.81 -8.67 21.40
C ARG A 175 6.42 -7.88 20.16
N TRP A 176 6.33 -6.56 20.28
CA TRP A 176 6.15 -5.66 19.14
C TRP A 176 7.49 -5.45 18.41
N PRO A 177 7.53 -5.36 17.07
CA PRO A 177 8.67 -4.81 16.35
C PRO A 177 8.81 -3.30 16.63
N ASP A 178 10.03 -2.79 16.52
CA ASP A 178 10.35 -1.42 16.94
C ASP A 178 9.88 -0.36 15.93
N ASP A 179 9.86 -0.69 14.63
CA ASP A 179 9.64 0.26 13.53
C ASP A 179 8.46 -0.10 12.60
N VAL A 180 7.76 -1.21 12.86
CA VAL A 180 6.62 -1.69 12.05
C VAL A 180 5.32 -1.61 12.82
N VAL A 181 4.32 -0.93 12.27
CA VAL A 181 2.97 -0.95 12.84
C VAL A 181 2.30 -2.25 12.43
N VAL A 182 1.96 -3.11 13.39
CA VAL A 182 1.17 -4.32 13.13
C VAL A 182 -0.20 -4.14 13.76
N ALA A 183 -1.27 -4.22 12.97
CA ALA A 183 -2.61 -3.98 13.47
C ALA A 183 -3.63 -4.96 12.88
N THR A 184 -4.58 -5.39 13.70
CA THR A 184 -5.75 -6.14 13.25
C THR A 184 -6.78 -5.18 12.64
N GLU A 185 -7.77 -5.73 11.93
CA GLU A 185 -8.88 -4.95 11.32
C GLU A 185 -9.50 -3.92 12.27
N GLY A 186 -9.78 -4.31 13.51
CA GLY A 186 -10.41 -3.43 14.51
C GLY A 186 -9.48 -2.35 15.06
N ALA A 187 -8.16 -2.51 14.93
CA ALA A 187 -7.16 -1.60 15.48
C ALA A 187 -6.47 -0.73 14.43
N LEU A 188 -6.55 -1.09 13.13
CA LEU A 188 -5.80 -0.46 12.05
C LEU A 188 -6.01 1.06 11.98
N VAL A 189 -7.26 1.50 11.93
CA VAL A 189 -7.60 2.93 11.82
C VAL A 189 -7.13 3.71 13.06
N TYR A 190 -7.27 3.10 14.25
CA TYR A 190 -6.82 3.71 15.49
C TYR A 190 -5.29 3.84 15.54
N ALA A 191 -4.58 2.78 15.16
CA ALA A 191 -3.12 2.76 15.10
C ALA A 191 -2.58 3.85 14.16
N LEU A 192 -3.16 3.99 12.95
CA LEU A 192 -2.76 5.01 11.98
C LEU A 192 -3.05 6.44 12.47
N ARG A 193 -4.18 6.68 13.14
CA ARG A 193 -4.52 7.99 13.72
C ARG A 193 -3.63 8.36 14.91
N GLY A 194 -3.15 7.37 15.65
CA GLY A 194 -2.29 7.57 16.82
C GLY A 194 -0.85 7.94 16.48
N LEU A 195 -0.45 7.86 15.21
CA LEU A 195 0.90 8.24 14.77
C LEU A 195 1.09 9.77 14.85
N THR A 196 2.27 10.19 15.30
CA THR A 196 2.61 11.61 15.45
C THR A 196 2.50 12.37 14.13
N PRO A 197 1.68 13.44 14.05
CA PRO A 197 1.55 14.24 12.85
C PRO A 197 2.80 15.10 12.63
N VAL A 198 3.33 15.09 11.41
CA VAL A 198 4.49 15.88 10.96
C VAL A 198 4.26 16.63 9.65
N LEU A 199 3.22 16.27 8.88
CA LEU A 199 2.85 16.89 7.62
C LEU A 199 1.56 17.70 7.76
N GLY A 200 1.55 18.91 7.19
CA GLY A 200 0.35 19.69 6.95
C GLY A 200 -0.39 19.29 5.66
N SER A 201 -1.61 19.80 5.49
CA SER A 201 -2.46 19.43 4.34
C SER A 201 -1.81 19.73 2.98
N ARG A 202 -1.06 20.83 2.86
CA ARG A 202 -0.35 21.19 1.62
C ARG A 202 0.81 20.23 1.31
N GLU A 203 1.48 19.69 2.32
CA GLU A 203 2.54 18.69 2.13
C GLU A 203 1.93 17.37 1.68
N VAL A 204 0.87 16.91 2.35
CA VAL A 204 0.12 15.72 1.94
C VAL A 204 -0.34 15.82 0.49
N GLU A 205 -0.88 16.97 0.09
CA GLU A 205 -1.32 17.20 -1.29
C GLU A 205 -0.16 17.17 -2.30
N ARG A 206 0.96 17.83 -2.00
CA ARG A 206 2.16 17.81 -2.87
C ARG A 206 2.72 16.40 -3.03
N ILE A 207 2.85 15.65 -1.93
CA ILE A 207 3.38 14.29 -1.96
C ILE A 207 2.46 13.39 -2.77
N HIS A 208 1.15 13.46 -2.54
CA HIS A 208 0.18 12.68 -3.31
C HIS A 208 0.19 13.04 -4.81
N ALA A 209 0.34 14.32 -5.17
CA ALA A 209 0.41 14.75 -6.57
C ALA A 209 1.62 14.18 -7.33
N VAL A 210 2.72 13.90 -6.64
CA VAL A 210 3.88 13.19 -7.20
C VAL A 210 3.63 11.69 -7.17
N ALA A 211 3.23 11.13 -6.04
CA ALA A 211 3.06 9.69 -5.84
C ALA A 211 2.03 9.06 -6.77
N ARG A 212 0.98 9.80 -7.19
CA ARG A 212 -0.03 9.28 -8.13
C ARG A 212 0.46 9.06 -9.57
N ARG A 213 1.68 9.50 -9.89
CA ARG A 213 2.30 9.35 -11.22
C ARG A 213 3.06 8.02 -11.30
N PRO A 214 2.86 7.20 -12.35
CA PRO A 214 3.59 5.95 -12.52
C PRO A 214 5.11 6.10 -12.48
N GLU A 215 5.65 7.19 -13.05
CA GLU A 215 7.10 7.46 -13.14
C GLU A 215 7.73 7.71 -11.77
N SER A 216 6.92 7.87 -10.71
CA SER A 216 7.39 8.01 -9.35
C SER A 216 7.91 6.70 -8.74
N TRP A 217 7.63 5.58 -9.40
CA TRP A 217 7.86 4.22 -8.88
C TRP A 217 8.81 3.39 -9.77
N GLU A 218 9.51 4.05 -10.69
CA GLU A 218 10.51 3.46 -11.59
C GLU A 218 11.95 3.80 -11.16
#